data_AF-A0A960Q3P7-F1
#
_entry.id   AF-A0A960Q3P7-F1
#
_cell.length_a   1.000
_cell.length_b   1.000
_cell.length_c   1.000
_cell.angle_alpha   90.00
_cell.angle_beta   90.00
_cell.angle_gamma   90.00
#
_symmetry.space_group_name_H-M   'P 1'
#
loop_
_entity.id
_entity.type
_entity.pdbx_description
1 polymer ?
#
loop_
_entity_poly.entity_id
_entity_poly.type
_entity_poly.pdbx_seq_one_letter_code
_entity_poly.pdbx_strand_id
1 'polypeptide(L)' 'MPTKSKSSTTTSESGLRLPYKHPPAHPGDMLLEEFIKPLGLTQVELARRLGVSYPRLNEIIKGRRSVTPDTAMRLSRVL' A
#
# COMPACT_ATOMS: atom_id res chain seq x y z
N MET A 1 41.18 -40.71 -7.66
CA MET A 1 41.27 -39.34 -8.22
C MET A 1 39.86 -38.87 -8.60
N PRO A 2 39.35 -37.74 -8.08
CA PRO A 2 38.01 -37.26 -8.43
C PRO A 2 38.02 -36.45 -9.74
N THR A 3 37.15 -36.79 -10.68
CA THR A 3 36.96 -36.13 -11.98
C THR A 3 36.05 -34.90 -11.87
N LYS A 4 36.47 -33.78 -12.46
CA LYS A 4 35.78 -32.47 -12.39
C LYS A 4 34.62 -32.41 -13.39
N SER A 5 33.38 -32.24 -12.93
CA SER A 5 32.24 -31.85 -13.77
C SER A 5 32.31 -30.36 -14.12
N LYS A 6 32.07 -30.02 -15.39
CA LYS A 6 31.89 -28.65 -15.88
C LYS A 6 30.39 -28.35 -15.99
N SER A 7 29.75 -28.02 -14.88
CA SER A 7 28.41 -27.44 -14.90
C SER A 7 28.47 -26.09 -14.23
N SER A 8 28.66 -25.05 -15.05
CA SER A 8 28.51 -23.66 -14.63
C SER A 8 27.01 -23.35 -14.61
N THR A 9 26.30 -23.78 -13.57
CA THR A 9 24.98 -23.23 -13.27
C THR A 9 25.17 -21.94 -12.47
N THR A 10 25.81 -20.97 -13.08
CA THR A 10 25.73 -19.58 -12.62
C THR A 10 24.47 -19.02 -13.24
N THR A 11 23.35 -19.18 -12.54
CA THR A 11 22.14 -18.40 -12.76
C THR A 11 22.56 -16.95 -12.92
N SER A 12 22.31 -16.36 -14.08
CA SER A 12 22.47 -14.94 -14.33
C SER A 12 21.57 -14.20 -13.35
N GLU A 13 22.13 -13.70 -12.25
CA GLU A 13 21.46 -12.77 -11.35
C GLU A 13 21.27 -11.43 -12.10
N SER A 14 20.32 -11.39 -13.03
CA SER A 14 19.67 -10.16 -13.45
C SER A 14 18.58 -9.81 -12.44
N GLY A 15 18.98 -9.69 -11.17
CA GLY A 15 18.14 -9.15 -10.12
C GLY A 15 18.05 -7.64 -10.30
N LEU A 16 16.98 -7.18 -10.95
CA LEU A 16 16.69 -5.76 -11.09
C LEU A 16 16.57 -5.12 -9.69
N ARG A 17 17.67 -4.58 -9.16
CA ARG A 17 17.65 -3.67 -8.01
C ARG A 17 16.95 -2.39 -8.47
N LEU A 18 15.64 -2.32 -8.32
CA LEU A 18 14.95 -1.04 -8.38
C LEU A 18 15.58 -0.15 -7.30
N PRO A 19 16.18 1.00 -7.64
CA PRO A 19 16.66 1.93 -6.64
C PRO A 19 15.43 2.47 -5.91
N TYR A 20 15.05 1.83 -4.81
CA TYR A 20 13.90 2.22 -3.98
C TYR A 20 14.27 3.48 -3.20
N LYS A 21 14.36 4.60 -3.92
CA LYS A 21 14.56 5.95 -3.40
C LYS A 21 13.24 6.73 -3.43
N HIS A 22 12.13 6.03 -3.18
CA HIS A 22 10.85 6.66 -2.90
C HIS A 22 10.65 6.61 -1.39
N PRO A 23 10.34 7.75 -0.73
CA PRO A 23 9.92 7.72 0.66
C PRO A 23 8.70 6.77 0.79
N PRO A 24 8.52 6.10 1.95
CA PRO A 24 7.38 5.22 2.15
C PRO A 24 6.08 5.99 1.85
N ALA A 25 5.31 5.52 0.87
CA ALA A 25 4.02 6.11 0.57
C ALA A 25 3.08 5.87 1.75
N HIS A 26 2.45 6.92 2.28
CA HIS A 26 1.48 6.75 3.33
C HIS A 26 0.21 6.12 2.72
N PRO A 27 -0.41 5.13 3.37
CA PRO A 27 -1.65 4.51 2.85
C PRO A 27 -2.79 5.52 2.64
N GLY A 28 -2.75 6.66 3.35
CA GLY A 28 -3.68 7.78 3.17
C GLY A 28 -3.62 8.44 1.80
N ASP A 29 -2.42 8.58 1.22
CA ASP A 29 -2.25 9.15 -0.12
C ASP A 29 -2.82 8.19 -1.17
N MET A 30 -2.52 6.90 -1.04
CA MET A 30 -3.08 5.85 -1.89
C MET A 30 -4.62 5.82 -1.82
N LEU A 31 -5.18 5.92 -0.60
CA LEU A 31 -6.63 5.94 -0.40
C LEU A 31 -7.30 7.11 -1.14
N LEU A 32 -6.67 8.28 -1.12
CA LEU A 32 -7.19 9.47 -1.77
C LEU A 32 -7.11 9.37 -3.30
N GLU A 33 -5.93 9.02 -3.82
CA GLU A 33 -5.64 9.05 -5.26
C GLU A 33 -6.26 7.86 -6.00
N GLU A 34 -6.25 6.66 -5.41
CA GLU A 34 -6.67 5.44 -6.10
C GLU A 34 -8.13 5.04 -5.83
N PHE A 35 -8.74 5.53 -4.74
CA PHE A 35 -10.11 5.16 -4.38
C PHE A 35 -11.06 6.35 -4.33
N ILE A 36 -10.76 7.38 -3.54
CA ILE A 36 -11.70 8.50 -3.32
C ILE A 36 -11.92 9.31 -4.60
N LYS A 37 -10.83 9.72 -5.28
CA LYS A 37 -10.93 10.50 -6.52
C LYS A 37 -11.57 9.72 -7.67
N PRO A 38 -11.17 8.47 -7.99
CA PRO A 38 -11.74 7.74 -9.12
C PRO A 38 -13.21 7.35 -8.90
N LEU A 39 -13.61 7.11 -7.66
CA LEU A 39 -15.00 6.79 -7.31
C LEU A 39 -15.90 8.03 -7.16
N GLY A 40 -15.36 9.25 -7.28
CA GLY A 40 -16.11 10.50 -7.08
C GLY A 40 -16.68 10.63 -5.67
N LEU A 41 -16.07 9.96 -4.68
CA LEU A 41 -16.54 9.98 -3.30
C LEU A 41 -15.97 11.19 -2.56
N THR A 42 -16.72 11.68 -1.57
CA THR A 42 -16.16 12.64 -0.62
C THR A 42 -15.57 11.89 0.58
N GLN A 43 -14.59 12.49 1.25
CA GLN A 43 -14.05 11.93 2.49
C GLN A 43 -15.13 11.76 3.57
N VAL A 44 -16.10 12.68 3.62
CA VAL A 44 -17.25 12.60 4.55
C VAL A 44 -18.11 11.37 4.24
N GLU A 45 -18.40 11.13 2.96
CA GLU A 45 -19.18 9.97 2.53
C GLU A 45 -18.44 8.66 2.83
N LEU A 46 -17.13 8.60 2.57
CA LEU A 46 -16.33 7.43 2.92
C LEU A 46 -16.29 7.19 4.44
N ALA A 47 -16.13 8.24 5.24
CA ALA A 47 -16.18 8.13 6.71
C ALA A 47 -17.52 7.57 7.20
N ARG A 48 -18.63 8.05 6.60
CA ARG A 48 -19.99 7.55 6.88
C ARG A 48 -20.14 6.08 6.53
N ARG A 49 -19.67 5.65 5.35
CA ARG A 49 -19.73 4.24 4.91
C ARG A 49 -18.86 3.32 5.78
N LEU A 50 -17.70 3.79 6.21
CA LEU A 50 -16.82 3.07 7.12
C LEU A 50 -17.33 3.02 8.57
N GLY A 51 -18.29 3.88 8.93
CA GLY A 51 -18.76 4.05 10.30
C GLY A 51 -17.68 4.62 11.23
N VAL A 52 -16.79 5.48 10.71
CA VAL A 52 -15.73 6.15 11.48
C VAL A 52 -15.96 7.66 11.48
N SER A 53 -15.39 8.35 12.47
CA SER A 53 -15.47 9.80 12.51
C SER A 53 -14.68 10.43 11.35
N TYR A 54 -15.21 11.49 10.76
CA TYR A 54 -14.53 12.23 9.70
C TYR A 54 -13.12 12.70 10.08
N PRO A 55 -12.88 13.24 11.30
CA PRO A 55 -11.52 13.62 11.71
C PRO A 55 -10.52 12.46 11.66
N ARG A 56 -10.95 11.24 12.05
CA ARG A 56 -10.09 10.06 12.01
C ARG A 56 -9.66 9.73 10.59
N LEU A 57 -10.60 9.71 9.64
CA LEU A 57 -10.29 9.44 8.24
C LEU A 57 -9.41 10.54 7.63
N ASN A 58 -9.70 11.81 7.94
CA ASN A 58 -8.91 12.94 7.48
C ASN A 58 -7.46 12.90 8.01
N GLU A 59 -7.23 12.48 9.24
CA GLU A 59 -5.87 12.28 9.78
C GLU A 59 -5.12 11.14 9.06
N ILE A 60 -5.82 10.06 8.70
CA ILE A 60 -5.23 8.96 7.92
C ILE A 60 -4.83 9.46 6.53
N ILE A 61 -5.72 10.18 5.84
CA ILE A 61 -5.45 10.75 4.52
C ILE A 61 -4.27 11.74 4.58
N LYS A 62 -4.18 12.56 5.63
CA LYS A 62 -3.08 13.53 5.81
C LYS A 62 -1.77 12.92 6.32
N GLY A 63 -1.67 11.60 6.45
CA GLY A 63 -0.46 10.95 6.93
C GLY A 63 -0.14 11.16 8.40
N ARG A 64 -1.09 11.66 9.19
CA ARG A 64 -0.91 11.95 10.62
C ARG A 64 -1.31 10.78 11.52
N ARG A 65 -2.02 9.79 10.97
CA ARG A 65 -2.50 8.61 11.69
C ARG A 65 -2.31 7.35 10.85
N SER A 66 -1.81 6.30 11.49
CA SER A 66 -1.70 4.97 10.89
C SER A 66 -3.06 4.28 10.74
N VAL A 67 -3.19 3.41 9.75
CA VAL A 67 -4.38 2.57 9.56
C VAL A 67 -4.35 1.44 10.59
N THR A 68 -5.41 1.31 11.39
CA THR A 68 -5.57 0.19 12.35
C THR A 68 -6.13 -1.05 11.64
N PRO A 69 -5.94 -2.26 12.18
CA PRO A 69 -6.51 -3.48 11.61
C PRO A 69 -8.04 -3.41 11.42
N ASP A 70 -8.77 -2.85 12.40
CA ASP A 70 -10.22 -2.62 12.29
C ASP A 70 -10.56 -1.68 11.12
N THR A 71 -9.78 -0.60 10.93
CA THR A 71 -9.99 0.33 9.81
C THR A 71 -9.70 -0.36 8.46
N ALA A 72 -8.66 -1.18 8.38
CA ALA A 72 -8.34 -1.94 7.17
C ALA A 72 -9.46 -2.95 6.81
N MET A 73 -10.00 -3.67 7.79
CA MET A 73 -11.12 -4.59 7.58
C MET A 73 -12.42 -3.87 7.17
N ARG A 74 -12.64 -2.64 7.64
CA ARG A 74 -13.77 -1.82 7.20
C ARG A 74 -13.58 -1.35 5.76
N LEU A 75 -12.37 -0.90 5.42
CA LEU A 75 -12.02 -0.48 4.06
C LEU A 75 -12.25 -1.60 3.04
N SER A 76 -11.81 -2.83 3.35
CA SER A 76 -11.97 -3.98 2.43
C SER A 76 -13.43 -4.44 2.24
N ARG A 77 -14.37 -3.96 3.05
CA ARG A 77 -15.80 -4.25 2.90
C ARG A 77 -16.56 -3.16 2.14
N VAL A 78 -16.01 -1.95 2.13
CA VAL A 78 -16.68 -0.74 1.62
C VAL A 78 -16.16 -0.33 0.24
N LEU A 79 -14.89 -0.66 -0.04
CA LEU A 79 -14.19 -0.41 -1.30
C LEU A 79 -13.98 -1.74 -2.03
#